data_AF-R4WRN5-F1
#
_entry.id   AF-R4WRN5-F1
#
_cell.length_a   1.000
_cell.length_b   1.000
_cell.length_c   1.000
_cell.angle_alpha   90.00
_cell.angle_beta   90.00
_cell.angle_gamma   90.00
#
_symmetry.space_group_name_H-M   'P 1'
#
loop_
_entity.id
_entity.type
_entity.pdbx_description
1 polymer ?
#
loop_
_entity_poly.entity_id
_entity_poly.type
_entity_poly.pdbx_seq_one_letter_code
_entity_poly.pdbx_strand_id
1 'polypeptide(L)'
;MAAIRNYYRAGVRIISVTLNGCSTPWAKAANTNDTAPKADFLKAAVREMNRLGILIDIGGSDQATQDIILDESKAPVAAIGVGLKAIVDNPLNIDMNKIADKFKTNGGILMLTMDCALMASKPENCTADDFRKLLSTAKGTGLNLGLGGVFDSSAKTPPGLEFKDLPALFDSLH
;
A
#
# COMPACT_ATOMS: atom_id res chain seq x y z
N MET A 1 -12.01 19.84 4.14
CA MET A 1 -12.92 18.81 3.57
C MET A 1 -13.49 19.13 2.19
N ALA A 2 -13.68 20.40 1.80
CA ALA A 2 -14.21 20.76 0.47
C ALA A 2 -13.42 20.14 -0.72
N ALA A 3 -12.09 20.08 -0.63
CA ALA A 3 -11.24 19.48 -1.65
C ALA A 3 -11.55 17.99 -1.91
N ILE A 4 -11.70 17.16 -0.86
CA ILE A 4 -12.05 15.74 -0.98
C ILE A 4 -13.40 15.58 -1.71
N ARG A 5 -14.39 16.42 -1.39
CA ARG A 5 -15.70 16.43 -2.06
C ARG A 5 -15.61 16.86 -3.52
N ASN A 6 -14.74 17.82 -3.84
CA ASN A 6 -14.48 18.23 -5.21
C ASN A 6 -13.86 17.09 -6.03
N TYR A 7 -12.84 16.42 -5.49
CA TYR A 7 -12.22 15.25 -6.13
C TYR A 7 -13.22 14.12 -6.35
N TYR A 8 -14.07 13.84 -5.35
CA TYR A 8 -15.14 12.85 -5.51
C TYR A 8 -16.09 13.19 -6.66
N ARG A 9 -16.54 14.45 -6.75
CA ARG A 9 -17.38 14.93 -7.85
C ARG A 9 -16.70 14.84 -9.21
N ALA A 10 -15.38 15.02 -9.24
CA ALA A 10 -14.56 14.84 -10.44
C ALA A 10 -14.33 13.37 -10.83
N GLY A 11 -14.81 12.41 -10.03
CA GLY A 11 -14.73 10.98 -10.33
C GLY A 11 -13.68 10.20 -9.53
N VAL A 12 -12.94 10.84 -8.61
CA VAL A 12 -11.96 10.15 -7.77
C VAL A 12 -12.65 9.15 -6.83
N ARG A 13 -12.15 7.92 -6.79
CA ARG A 13 -12.67 6.82 -5.94
C ARG A 13 -11.63 6.18 -5.02
N ILE A 14 -10.37 6.56 -5.18
CA ILE A 14 -9.28 6.16 -4.30
C ILE A 14 -8.37 7.35 -4.05
N ILE A 15 -7.86 7.48 -2.83
CA ILE A 15 -6.86 8.50 -2.48
C ILE A 15 -5.74 7.82 -1.70
N SER A 16 -4.53 7.88 -2.26
CA SER A 16 -3.28 7.63 -1.52
C SER A 16 -2.99 8.84 -0.64
N VAL A 17 -2.93 8.63 0.68
CA VAL A 17 -2.79 9.73 1.65
C VAL A 17 -1.42 10.40 1.61
N THR A 18 -0.44 9.69 1.05
CA THR A 18 0.95 10.10 0.85
C THR A 18 1.53 9.39 -0.37
N LEU A 19 2.70 9.84 -0.84
CA LEU A 19 3.50 9.13 -1.84
C LEU A 19 4.95 9.01 -1.34
N ASN A 20 5.74 8.17 -2.02
CA ASN A 20 7.18 8.02 -1.75
C ASN A 20 7.88 9.39 -1.70
N GLY A 21 8.46 9.74 -0.54
CA GLY A 21 9.17 10.99 -0.32
C GLY A 21 8.28 12.24 -0.22
N CYS A 22 6.95 12.09 -0.22
CA CYS A 22 6.00 13.21 -0.29
C CYS A 22 4.92 13.07 0.79
N SER A 23 5.11 13.78 1.91
CA SER A 23 4.05 13.96 2.91
C SER A 23 3.01 14.96 2.42
N THR A 24 1.79 14.83 2.95
CA THR A 24 0.77 15.86 2.80
C THR A 24 0.72 16.71 4.08
N PRO A 25 0.04 17.87 4.08
CA PRO A 25 -0.09 18.69 5.28
C PRO A 25 -0.77 18.01 6.49
N TRP A 26 -1.29 16.79 6.32
CA TRP A 26 -2.08 16.05 7.29
C TRP A 26 -1.70 14.57 7.46
N ALA A 27 -0.88 14.00 6.58
CA ALA A 27 -0.37 12.63 6.66
C ALA A 27 1.12 12.60 6.31
N LYS A 28 1.89 11.72 6.98
CA LYS A 28 3.35 11.66 6.84
C LYS A 28 3.78 10.46 5.99
N ALA A 29 4.65 10.71 5.02
CA ALA A 29 5.24 9.65 4.19
C ALA A 29 6.34 8.89 4.97
N ALA A 30 6.47 7.59 4.71
CA ALA A 30 7.29 6.67 5.50
C ALA A 30 8.79 6.97 5.48
N ASN A 31 9.29 7.58 4.40
CA ASN A 31 10.71 7.85 4.18
C ASN A 31 11.05 9.34 4.19
N THR A 32 10.39 10.10 5.07
CA THR A 32 10.62 11.53 5.25
C THR A 32 10.92 11.89 6.70
N ASN A 33 11.64 12.99 6.90
CA ASN A 33 11.86 13.62 8.21
C ASN A 33 10.78 14.66 8.54
N ASP A 34 9.65 14.64 7.82
CA ASP A 34 8.56 15.58 8.04
C ASP A 34 7.92 15.40 9.42
N THR A 35 7.16 16.42 9.82
CA THR A 35 6.40 16.41 11.06
C THR A 35 5.37 15.29 11.08
N ALA A 36 5.03 14.83 12.29
CA ALA A 36 4.00 13.83 12.51
C ALA A 36 2.65 14.19 11.84
N PRO A 37 1.80 13.19 11.51
CA PRO A 37 0.49 13.42 10.95
C PRO A 37 -0.37 14.31 11.86
N LYS A 38 -1.21 15.17 11.25
CA LYS A 38 -2.16 16.00 12.00
C LYS A 38 -3.39 15.19 12.34
N ALA A 39 -3.34 14.46 13.47
CA ALA A 39 -4.29 13.43 13.83
C ALA A 39 -5.77 13.84 13.69
N ASP A 40 -6.18 14.99 14.23
CA ASP A 40 -7.59 15.41 14.18
C ASP A 40 -8.07 15.69 12.74
N PHE A 41 -7.20 16.29 11.93
CA PHE A 41 -7.52 16.54 10.52
C PHE A 41 -7.56 15.23 9.74
N LEU A 42 -6.59 14.34 9.95
CA LEU A 42 -6.53 13.03 9.31
C LEU A 42 -7.77 12.21 9.65
N LYS A 43 -8.19 12.15 10.91
CA LYS A 43 -9.43 11.48 11.33
C LYS A 43 -10.67 12.07 10.64
N ALA A 44 -10.77 13.39 10.57
CA ALA A 44 -11.87 14.05 9.86
C ALA A 44 -11.86 13.74 8.35
N ALA A 45 -10.68 13.64 7.73
CA ALA A 45 -10.53 13.25 6.33
C ALA A 45 -10.94 11.78 6.10
N VAL A 46 -10.51 10.86 6.97
CA VAL A 46 -10.90 9.44 6.93
C VAL A 46 -12.41 9.28 6.99
N ARG A 47 -13.07 9.92 7.96
CA ARG A 47 -14.54 9.92 8.09
C ARG A 47 -15.23 10.42 6.82
N GLU A 48 -14.72 11.49 6.23
CA GLU A 48 -15.30 12.06 5.01
C GLU A 48 -15.09 11.15 3.79
N MET A 49 -13.92 10.52 3.66
CA MET A 49 -13.64 9.53 2.61
C MET A 49 -14.53 8.31 2.75
N ASN A 50 -14.68 7.75 3.96
CA ASN A 50 -15.62 6.67 4.23
C ASN A 50 -17.07 7.07 3.89
N ARG A 51 -17.52 8.27 4.29
CA ARG A 51 -18.87 8.78 4.00
C ARG A 51 -19.15 8.88 2.50
N LEU A 52 -18.13 9.20 1.70
CA LEU A 52 -18.23 9.32 0.25
C LEU A 52 -18.05 8.00 -0.50
N GLY A 53 -17.56 6.95 0.17
CA GLY A 53 -17.16 5.70 -0.50
C GLY A 53 -15.87 5.84 -1.30
N ILE A 54 -14.91 6.64 -0.81
CA ILE A 54 -13.55 6.70 -1.34
C ILE A 54 -12.69 5.68 -0.61
N LEU A 55 -12.04 4.79 -1.36
CA LEU A 55 -11.05 3.86 -0.83
C LEU A 55 -9.80 4.64 -0.37
N ILE A 56 -9.34 4.34 0.84
CA ILE A 56 -8.16 4.99 1.42
C ILE A 56 -6.97 4.08 1.16
N ASP A 57 -5.97 4.59 0.46
CA ASP A 57 -4.70 3.90 0.27
C ASP A 57 -3.66 4.43 1.27
N ILE A 58 -3.15 3.52 2.11
CA ILE A 58 -2.14 3.79 3.14
C ILE A 58 -0.71 3.47 2.66
N GLY A 59 -0.54 3.03 1.41
CA GLY A 59 0.76 2.78 0.80
C GLY A 59 1.68 4.01 0.90
N GLY A 60 2.95 3.77 1.22
CA GLY A 60 3.96 4.83 1.38
C GLY A 60 3.79 5.74 2.60
N SER A 61 2.77 5.55 3.43
CA SER A 61 2.58 6.32 4.67
C SER A 61 3.37 5.74 5.85
N ASP A 62 3.74 6.57 6.82
CA ASP A 62 4.42 6.14 8.02
C ASP A 62 3.51 5.37 9.00
N GLN A 63 4.12 4.71 9.98
CA GLN A 63 3.38 3.89 10.95
C GLN A 63 2.28 4.68 11.69
N ALA A 64 2.59 5.90 12.12
CA ALA A 64 1.62 6.72 12.86
C ALA A 64 0.40 7.09 11.99
N THR A 65 0.61 7.40 10.71
CA THR A 65 -0.47 7.65 9.75
C THR A 65 -1.31 6.39 9.54
N GLN A 66 -0.67 5.22 9.34
CA GLN A 66 -1.35 3.94 9.18
C GLN A 66 -2.24 3.62 10.38
N ASP A 67 -1.72 3.78 11.60
CA ASP A 67 -2.46 3.52 12.83
C ASP A 67 -3.69 4.42 12.98
N ILE A 68 -3.54 5.73 12.76
CA ILE A 68 -4.66 6.68 12.85
C ILE A 68 -5.76 6.33 11.84
N ILE A 69 -5.38 5.95 10.61
CA ILE A 69 -6.33 5.59 9.57
C ILE A 69 -7.05 4.28 9.91
N LEU A 70 -6.32 3.26 10.35
CA LEU A 70 -6.90 1.95 10.70
C LEU A 70 -7.82 2.04 11.92
N ASP A 71 -7.48 2.88 12.90
CA ASP A 71 -8.32 3.07 14.09
C ASP A 71 -9.61 3.86 13.79
N GLU A 72 -9.60 4.70 12.75
CA GLU A 72 -10.74 5.57 12.41
C GLU A 72 -11.61 5.02 11.27
N SER A 73 -11.04 4.26 10.33
CA SER A 73 -11.74 3.82 9.13
C SER A 73 -12.77 2.73 9.44
N LYS A 74 -14.02 2.99 9.05
CA LYS A 74 -15.14 2.05 9.11
C LYS A 74 -15.33 1.22 7.84
N ALA A 75 -14.54 1.52 6.81
CA ALA A 75 -14.52 0.78 5.55
C ALA A 75 -13.12 0.16 5.32
N PRO A 76 -13.03 -0.91 4.52
CA PRO A 76 -11.75 -1.50 4.13
C PRO A 76 -10.79 -0.47 3.55
N VAL A 77 -9.53 -0.51 3.96
CA VAL A 77 -8.43 0.26 3.39
C VAL A 77 -7.61 -0.59 2.42
N ALA A 78 -6.84 0.06 1.56
CA ALA A 78 -5.85 -0.60 0.72
C ALA A 78 -4.44 -0.19 1.15
N ALA A 79 -3.47 -1.08 0.98
CA ALA A 79 -2.06 -0.72 0.92
C ALA A 79 -1.55 -1.09 -0.47
N ILE A 80 -1.36 -0.10 -1.34
CA ILE A 80 -1.07 -0.33 -2.75
C ILE A 80 0.41 -0.23 -3.06
N GLY A 81 0.90 -1.16 -3.89
CA GLY A 81 2.28 -1.14 -4.38
C GLY A 81 3.28 -1.41 -3.26
N VAL A 82 2.91 -2.25 -2.28
CA VAL A 82 3.73 -2.52 -1.10
C VAL A 82 4.33 -3.92 -1.12
N GLY A 83 5.50 -4.08 -0.51
CA GLY A 83 6.03 -5.36 -0.05
C GLY A 83 5.83 -5.54 1.47
N LEU A 84 6.53 -6.51 2.04
CA LEU A 84 6.49 -6.83 3.47
C LEU A 84 7.84 -6.56 4.13
N LYS A 85 7.85 -5.88 5.29
CA LYS A 85 9.10 -5.62 6.03
C LYS A 85 9.82 -6.89 6.49
N ALA A 86 9.08 -7.97 6.69
CA ALA A 86 9.64 -9.27 7.02
C ALA A 86 10.54 -9.86 5.90
N ILE A 87 10.42 -9.36 4.66
CA ILE A 87 11.24 -9.80 3.51
C ILE A 87 12.33 -8.79 3.21
N VAL A 88 11.95 -7.52 3.06
CA VAL A 88 12.88 -6.41 2.84
C VAL A 88 12.52 -5.31 3.82
N ASP A 89 13.46 -4.96 4.70
CA ASP A 89 13.29 -3.86 5.66
C ASP A 89 13.44 -2.51 4.94
N ASN A 90 12.40 -2.15 4.19
CA ASN A 90 12.25 -0.89 3.48
C ASN A 90 11.15 -0.06 4.17
N PRO A 91 11.34 1.25 4.39
CA PRO A 91 10.31 2.11 4.97
C PRO A 91 8.96 2.07 4.23
N LEU A 92 8.97 1.85 2.91
CA LEU A 92 7.76 1.78 2.08
C LEU A 92 7.02 0.43 2.18
N ASN A 93 7.65 -0.59 2.78
CA ASN A 93 7.02 -1.89 3.02
C ASN A 93 6.16 -1.87 4.28
N ILE A 94 5.12 -2.71 4.28
CA ILE A 94 4.20 -2.83 5.41
C ILE A 94 4.80 -3.69 6.52
N ASP A 95 4.74 -3.17 7.75
CA ASP A 95 5.13 -3.88 8.97
C ASP A 95 3.94 -4.67 9.52
N MET A 96 3.79 -5.90 9.04
CA MET A 96 2.70 -6.77 9.43
C MET A 96 2.69 -7.10 10.93
N ASN A 97 3.84 -7.08 11.60
CA ASN A 97 3.91 -7.31 13.04
C ASN A 97 3.21 -6.22 13.85
N LYS A 98 3.04 -5.02 13.27
CA LYS A 98 2.42 -3.87 13.93
C LYS A 98 0.94 -3.72 13.58
N ILE A 99 0.57 -3.98 12.33
CA ILE A 99 -0.78 -3.63 11.85
C ILE A 99 -1.68 -4.82 11.53
N ALA A 100 -1.20 -6.07 11.54
CA ALA A 100 -1.96 -7.22 11.05
C ALA A 100 -3.35 -7.36 11.68
N ASP A 101 -3.46 -7.24 13.01
CA ASP A 101 -4.74 -7.40 13.72
C ASP A 101 -5.76 -6.32 13.33
N LYS A 102 -5.32 -5.06 13.29
CA LYS A 102 -6.16 -3.92 12.88
C LYS A 102 -6.55 -4.05 11.40
N PHE A 103 -5.59 -4.38 10.55
CA PHE A 103 -5.78 -4.50 9.11
C PHE A 103 -6.76 -5.64 8.76
N LYS A 104 -6.65 -6.77 9.48
CA LYS A 104 -7.56 -7.92 9.35
C LYS A 104 -8.97 -7.57 9.83
N THR A 105 -9.10 -6.90 10.97
CA THR A 105 -10.39 -6.44 11.50
C THR A 105 -11.06 -5.43 10.57
N ASN A 106 -10.28 -4.52 9.98
CA ASN A 106 -10.74 -3.56 9.00
C ASN A 106 -11.18 -4.23 7.67
N GLY A 107 -10.71 -5.45 7.38
CA GLY A 107 -10.96 -6.14 6.11
C GLY A 107 -10.13 -5.59 4.96
N GLY A 108 -8.98 -4.96 5.26
CA GLY A 108 -8.15 -4.29 4.27
C GLY A 108 -7.55 -5.24 3.22
N ILE A 109 -7.02 -4.65 2.14
CA ILE A 109 -6.37 -5.37 1.04
C ILE A 109 -4.91 -4.94 0.86
N LEU A 110 -4.00 -5.93 0.82
CA LEU A 110 -2.59 -5.72 0.45
C LEU A 110 -2.44 -5.91 -1.06
N MET A 111 -2.12 -4.84 -1.81
CA MET A 111 -1.82 -4.96 -3.24
C MET A 111 -0.30 -5.05 -3.43
N LEU A 112 0.17 -6.26 -3.66
CA LEU A 112 1.59 -6.62 -3.68
C LEU A 112 2.29 -6.01 -4.90
N THR A 113 3.45 -5.39 -4.64
CA THR A 113 4.29 -4.79 -5.67
C THR A 113 5.12 -5.81 -6.44
N MET A 114 5.55 -5.41 -7.63
CA MET A 114 6.60 -6.06 -8.41
C MET A 114 7.88 -5.21 -8.49
N ASP A 115 7.97 -4.14 -7.69
CA ASP A 115 9.20 -3.36 -7.52
C ASP A 115 10.26 -4.19 -6.80
N CYS A 116 11.36 -4.44 -7.50
CA CYS A 116 12.52 -5.16 -6.97
C CYS A 116 13.07 -4.55 -5.69
N ALA A 117 13.00 -3.22 -5.51
CA ALA A 117 13.47 -2.54 -4.30
C ALA A 117 12.63 -2.85 -3.05
N LEU A 118 11.42 -3.37 -3.24
CA LEU A 118 10.46 -3.65 -2.18
C LEU A 118 10.28 -5.15 -1.91
N MET A 119 10.61 -6.03 -2.86
CA MET A 119 10.41 -7.47 -2.71
C MET A 119 11.68 -8.32 -2.67
N ALA A 120 12.83 -7.79 -3.12
CA ALA A 120 14.08 -8.53 -3.19
C ALA A 120 15.18 -7.90 -2.31
N SER A 121 15.91 -8.73 -1.55
CA SER A 121 17.06 -8.27 -0.76
C SER A 121 18.25 -7.80 -1.63
N LYS A 122 18.26 -8.19 -2.91
CA LYS A 122 19.23 -7.78 -3.94
C LYS A 122 18.46 -7.22 -5.15
N PRO A 123 17.98 -5.96 -5.08
CA PRO A 123 17.09 -5.39 -6.10
C PRO A 123 17.69 -5.40 -7.51
N GLU A 124 19.02 -5.34 -7.62
CA GLU A 124 19.74 -5.37 -8.90
C GLU A 124 19.62 -6.72 -9.63
N ASN A 125 19.34 -7.81 -8.93
CA ASN A 125 19.25 -9.17 -9.47
C ASN A 125 17.93 -9.88 -9.10
N CYS A 126 16.86 -9.11 -8.90
CA CYS A 126 15.54 -9.66 -8.60
C CYS A 126 15.00 -10.58 -9.70
N THR A 127 14.17 -11.52 -9.29
CA THR A 127 13.58 -12.56 -10.14
C THR A 127 12.09 -12.74 -9.87
N ALA A 128 11.40 -13.52 -10.70
CA ALA A 128 10.03 -13.93 -10.43
C ALA A 128 9.90 -14.75 -9.13
N ASP A 129 10.96 -15.42 -8.67
CA ASP A 129 10.93 -16.17 -7.41
C ASP A 129 10.88 -15.25 -6.19
N ASP A 130 11.46 -14.06 -6.25
CA ASP A 130 11.33 -13.05 -5.18
C ASP A 130 9.87 -12.63 -5.03
N PHE A 131 9.15 -12.44 -6.15
CA PHE A 131 7.73 -12.16 -6.12
C PHE A 131 6.91 -13.35 -5.60
N ARG A 132 7.22 -14.60 -6.01
CA ARG A 132 6.56 -15.81 -5.46
C ARG A 132 6.78 -15.95 -3.95
N LYS A 133 7.96 -15.60 -3.45
CA LYS A 133 8.26 -15.54 -2.02
C LYS A 133 7.42 -14.46 -1.31
N LEU A 134 7.30 -13.27 -1.90
CA LEU A 134 6.43 -12.22 -1.39
C LEU A 134 4.98 -12.68 -1.31
N LEU A 135 4.45 -13.25 -2.39
CA LEU A 135 3.08 -13.74 -2.48
C LEU A 135 2.79 -14.85 -1.47
N SER A 136 3.67 -15.85 -1.36
CA SER A 136 3.50 -16.95 -0.40
C SER A 136 3.57 -16.48 1.05
N THR A 137 4.49 -15.56 1.37
CA THR A 137 4.58 -14.94 2.71
C THR A 137 3.31 -14.14 3.03
N ALA A 138 2.84 -13.33 2.07
CA ALA A 138 1.61 -12.55 2.23
C ALA A 138 0.38 -13.46 2.41
N LYS A 139 0.30 -14.57 1.67
CA LYS A 139 -0.77 -15.57 1.82
C LYS A 139 -0.81 -16.16 3.23
N GLY A 140 0.35 -16.39 3.84
CA GLY A 140 0.48 -16.86 5.22
C GLY A 140 -0.13 -15.92 6.28
N THR A 141 -0.35 -14.64 5.96
CA THR A 141 -0.98 -13.67 6.88
C THR A 141 -2.50 -13.85 7.01
N GLY A 142 -3.13 -14.51 6.04
CA GLY A 142 -4.60 -14.65 5.97
C GLY A 142 -5.33 -13.34 5.66
N LEU A 143 -4.65 -12.33 5.13
CA LEU A 143 -5.26 -11.08 4.64
C LEU A 143 -5.77 -11.21 3.21
N ASN A 144 -6.61 -10.24 2.80
CA ASN A 144 -6.98 -10.08 1.39
C ASN A 144 -5.77 -9.59 0.59
N LEU A 145 -5.52 -10.23 -0.55
CA LEU A 145 -4.39 -9.93 -1.42
C LEU A 145 -4.87 -9.44 -2.79
N GLY A 146 -4.12 -8.52 -3.38
CA GLY A 146 -4.23 -8.08 -4.75
C GLY A 146 -2.84 -7.87 -5.37
N LEU A 147 -2.82 -7.50 -6.64
CA LEU A 147 -1.59 -7.16 -7.37
C LEU A 147 -1.54 -5.65 -7.65
N GLY A 148 -0.43 -5.02 -7.30
CA GLY A 148 -0.12 -3.62 -7.58
C GLY A 148 1.21 -3.52 -8.31
N GLY A 149 1.31 -4.11 -9.50
CA GLY A 149 2.57 -4.40 -10.21
C GLY A 149 3.44 -3.21 -10.63
N VAL A 150 3.07 -1.97 -10.29
CA VAL A 150 3.82 -0.72 -10.58
C VAL A 150 4.28 -0.58 -12.04
N PHE A 151 3.53 -1.16 -12.98
CA PHE A 151 3.79 -1.05 -14.42
C PHE A 151 3.83 0.42 -14.86
N ASP A 152 4.66 0.72 -15.87
CA ASP A 152 4.89 2.07 -16.39
C ASP A 152 5.43 3.09 -15.37
N SER A 153 5.94 2.63 -14.24
CA SER A 153 6.70 3.45 -13.30
C SER A 153 8.21 3.40 -13.59
N SER A 154 8.99 4.18 -12.85
CA SER A 154 10.46 4.08 -12.85
C SER A 154 10.99 2.88 -12.06
N ALA A 155 10.11 2.07 -11.46
CA ALA A 155 10.51 0.90 -10.70
C ALA A 155 11.11 -0.17 -11.61
N LYS A 156 12.11 -0.90 -11.08
CA LYS A 156 12.64 -2.08 -11.75
C LYS A 156 11.71 -3.26 -11.43
N THR A 157 11.20 -3.91 -12.47
CA THR A 157 10.49 -5.20 -12.35
C THR A 157 11.43 -6.33 -12.77
N PRO A 158 11.26 -7.56 -12.24
CA PRO A 158 12.08 -8.68 -12.65
C PRO A 158 11.69 -9.13 -14.06
N PRO A 159 12.62 -9.71 -14.83
CA PRO A 159 12.29 -10.31 -16.12
C PRO A 159 11.23 -11.40 -15.98
N GLY A 160 10.27 -11.42 -16.91
CA GLY A 160 9.15 -12.36 -16.93
C GLY A 160 7.99 -11.99 -16.01
N LEU A 161 7.97 -10.78 -15.44
CA LEU A 161 6.83 -10.20 -14.71
C LEU A 161 6.48 -8.80 -15.23
N GLU A 162 6.68 -8.55 -16.51
CA GLU A 162 6.16 -7.35 -17.17
C GLU A 162 4.64 -7.48 -17.42
N PHE A 163 3.99 -6.37 -17.81
CA PHE A 163 2.54 -6.35 -18.05
C PHE A 163 2.08 -7.46 -19.02
N LYS A 164 2.88 -7.73 -20.06
CA LYS A 164 2.63 -8.78 -21.06
C LYS A 164 2.68 -10.21 -20.48
N ASP A 165 3.36 -10.41 -19.36
CA ASP A 165 3.64 -11.71 -18.75
C ASP A 165 2.65 -12.08 -17.64
N LEU A 166 1.75 -11.16 -17.27
CA LEU A 166 0.70 -11.39 -16.27
C LEU A 166 -0.15 -12.65 -16.53
N PRO A 167 -0.58 -12.98 -17.76
CA PRO A 167 -1.31 -14.23 -18.01
C PRO A 167 -0.52 -15.46 -17.56
N ALA A 168 0.76 -15.55 -17.92
CA ALA A 168 1.62 -16.67 -17.57
C ALA A 168 1.88 -16.74 -16.05
N LEU A 169 1.96 -15.58 -15.37
CA LEU A 169 2.01 -15.54 -13.92
C LEU A 169 0.78 -16.20 -13.31
N PHE A 170 -0.43 -15.85 -13.75
CA PHE A 170 -1.66 -16.43 -13.20
C PHE A 170 -1.75 -17.93 -13.42
N ASP A 171 -1.35 -18.43 -14.59
CA ASP A 171 -1.34 -19.86 -14.90
C ASP A 171 -0.34 -20.63 -14.00
N SER A 172 0.72 -19.97 -13.54
CA SER A 172 1.75 -20.59 -12.68
C SER A 172 1.36 -20.69 -11.18
N LEU A 173 0.24 -20.10 -10.77
CA LEU A 173 -0.19 -20.03 -9.37
C LEU A 173 -1.14 -21.17 -8.95
N HIS A 174 -1.28 -22.21 -9.78
CA HIS A 174 -2.11 -23.40 -9.56
C HIS A 174 -1.37 -24.53 -8.84
#